data_AF-A0A829HNB2-F1
#
_entry.id   AF-A0A829HNB2-F1
#
_cell.length_a   1.000
_cell.length_b   1.000
_cell.length_c   1.000
_cell.angle_alpha   90.00
_cell.angle_beta   90.00
_cell.angle_gamma   90.00
#
_symmetry.space_group_name_H-M   'P 1'
#
loop_
_entity.id
_entity.type
_entity.pdbx_description
1 polymer ?
#
loop_
_entity_poly.entity_id
_entity_poly.type
_entity_poly.pdbx_seq_one_letter_code
_entity_poly.pdbx_strand_id
1 'polypeptide(L)'
;MSTDKPAPLPAFCITFDGPVTLFGINDEAFDKWIAESDPEDCYWSLPSRLSESPSADLSRLVDEATENGVINSDERLELQLCGDEDADSSGFWVFVANRRGKDGERQIPLLAGWSEVEYPSEGAAFAAATRDQLEHVLSYANSILPQA
;
A
#
# COMPACT_ATOMS: atom_id res chain seq x y z
N MET A 1 3.56 25.57 -39.90
CA MET A 1 4.47 25.75 -38.75
C MET A 1 4.16 24.63 -37.78
N SER A 2 5.08 23.69 -37.61
CA SER A 2 4.88 22.54 -36.70
C SER A 2 5.23 22.99 -35.28
N THR A 3 4.25 23.01 -34.38
CA THR A 3 4.43 23.34 -32.95
C THR A 3 4.71 22.09 -32.14
N ASP A 4 5.58 21.22 -32.65
CA ASP A 4 5.96 20.01 -31.94
C ASP A 4 7.11 20.36 -31.00
N LYS A 5 6.75 20.87 -29.81
CA LYS A 5 7.71 21.14 -28.75
C LYS A 5 8.11 19.77 -28.20
N PRO A 6 9.39 19.35 -28.33
CA PRO A 6 9.80 18.06 -27.79
C PRO A 6 9.49 18.03 -26.30
N ALA A 7 8.91 16.92 -25.84
CA ALA A 7 8.68 16.70 -24.42
C ALA A 7 10.02 16.88 -23.68
N PRO A 8 10.02 17.61 -22.55
CA PRO A 8 11.25 17.85 -21.81
C PRO A 8 11.85 16.50 -21.38
N LEU A 9 13.17 16.36 -21.59
CA LEU A 9 13.90 15.19 -21.10
C LEU A 9 13.82 15.17 -19.56
N PRO A 10 13.65 13.99 -18.95
CA PRO A 10 13.59 13.88 -17.49
C PRO A 10 14.91 14.32 -16.87
N ALA A 11 14.83 15.01 -15.72
CA ALA A 11 16.01 15.47 -14.98
C ALA A 11 16.80 14.31 -14.34
N PHE A 12 16.13 13.20 -14.05
CA PHE A 12 16.71 11.97 -13.51
C PHE A 12 15.89 10.76 -13.98
N CYS A 13 16.50 9.57 -13.97
CA CYS A 13 15.86 8.30 -14.27
C CYS A 13 16.16 7.34 -13.12
N ILE A 14 15.15 6.59 -12.69
CA ILE A 14 15.28 5.52 -11.70
C ILE A 14 15.20 4.20 -12.46
N THR A 15 16.16 3.33 -12.22
CA THR A 15 16.24 2.00 -12.83
C THR A 15 16.30 0.95 -11.76
N PHE A 16 15.65 -0.19 -12.01
CA PHE A 16 15.69 -1.36 -11.14
C PHE A 16 16.71 -2.35 -11.69
N ASP A 17 17.45 -3.01 -10.80
CA ASP A 17 18.45 -4.00 -11.20
C ASP A 17 17.78 -5.34 -11.52
N GLY A 18 17.22 -5.45 -12.72
CA GLY A 18 16.47 -6.63 -13.17
C GLY A 18 14.96 -6.57 -12.91
N PRO A 19 14.22 -7.65 -13.21
CA PRO A 19 12.77 -7.71 -13.05
C PRO A 19 12.35 -7.43 -11.61
N VAL A 20 11.24 -6.73 -11.46
CA VAL A 20 10.64 -6.43 -10.15
C VAL A 20 9.38 -7.27 -9.99
N THR A 21 9.27 -7.97 -8.87
CA THR A 21 8.01 -8.62 -8.50
C THR A 21 7.08 -7.57 -7.90
N LEU A 22 5.91 -7.39 -8.52
CA LEU A 22 4.87 -6.48 -8.02
C LEU A 22 4.39 -6.90 -6.63
N PHE A 23 3.84 -5.95 -5.89
CA PHE A 23 3.15 -6.24 -4.64
C PHE A 23 1.88 -7.03 -4.90
N GLY A 24 1.62 -8.06 -4.10
CA GLY A 24 0.42 -8.88 -4.19
C GLY A 24 0.03 -9.46 -2.84
N ILE A 25 -1.10 -10.18 -2.83
CA ILE A 25 -1.58 -10.91 -1.66
C ILE A 25 -1.15 -12.38 -1.81
N ASN A 26 -0.50 -12.89 -0.78
CA ASN A 26 -0.26 -14.31 -0.59
C ASN A 26 -1.52 -14.95 0.00
N ASP A 27 -2.32 -15.61 -0.85
CA ASP A 27 -3.61 -16.17 -0.47
C ASP A 27 -3.50 -17.17 0.69
N GLU A 28 -2.45 -17.99 0.76
CA GLU A 28 -2.27 -18.97 1.85
C GLU A 28 -2.01 -18.28 3.19
N ALA A 29 -1.15 -17.25 3.20
CA ALA A 29 -0.89 -16.47 4.39
C ALA A 29 -2.11 -15.63 4.80
N PHE A 30 -2.84 -15.10 3.81
CA PHE A 30 -4.09 -14.37 4.03
C PHE A 30 -5.15 -15.25 4.70
N ASP A 31 -5.44 -16.42 4.14
CA ASP A 31 -6.44 -17.34 4.68
C ASP A 31 -6.09 -17.79 6.09
N LYS A 32 -4.79 -18.05 6.34
CA LYS A 32 -4.31 -18.38 7.68
C LYS A 32 -4.52 -17.22 8.66
N TRP A 33 -4.11 -16.02 8.28
CA TRP A 33 -4.24 -14.83 9.13
C TRP A 33 -5.71 -14.56 9.49
N ILE A 34 -6.61 -14.60 8.50
CA ILE A 34 -8.06 -14.43 8.71
C ILE A 34 -8.65 -15.54 9.60
N ALA A 35 -8.16 -16.78 9.51
CA ALA A 35 -8.65 -17.88 10.35
C ALA A 35 -8.16 -17.77 11.82
N GLU A 36 -7.00 -17.16 12.04
CA GLU A 36 -6.40 -16.93 13.36
C GLU A 36 -6.90 -15.64 14.03
N SER A 37 -7.48 -14.72 13.25
CA SER A 37 -8.13 -13.49 13.69
C SER A 37 -9.41 -13.73 14.50
N ASP A 38 -9.53 -13.10 15.68
CA ASP A 38 -10.77 -13.07 16.45
C ASP A 38 -11.75 -12.05 15.84
N PRO A 39 -12.96 -12.45 15.41
CA PRO A 39 -13.95 -11.54 14.84
C PRO A 39 -14.31 -10.32 15.73
N GLU A 40 -14.27 -10.46 17.06
CA GLU A 40 -14.60 -9.35 17.97
C GLU A 40 -13.46 -8.32 18.08
N ASP A 41 -12.20 -8.76 17.98
CA ASP A 41 -11.04 -7.87 17.98
C ASP A 41 -10.81 -7.22 16.61
N CYS A 42 -11.21 -7.91 15.53
CA CYS A 42 -10.96 -7.48 14.16
C CYS A 42 -11.93 -6.40 13.64
N TYR A 43 -13.09 -6.20 14.26
CA TYR A 43 -14.03 -5.17 13.80
C TYR A 43 -13.45 -3.76 13.88
N TRP A 44 -12.51 -3.53 14.80
CA TRP A 44 -11.79 -2.26 14.98
C TRP A 44 -10.52 -2.15 14.14
N SER A 45 -10.17 -3.18 13.36
CA SER A 45 -8.96 -3.20 12.54
C SER A 45 -9.16 -2.70 11.12
N LEU A 46 -10.42 -2.53 10.69
CA LEU A 46 -10.74 -1.94 9.39
C LEU A 46 -11.00 -0.43 9.50
N PRO A 47 -10.55 0.36 8.51
CA PRO A 47 -10.91 1.77 8.41
C PRO A 47 -12.42 1.96 8.42
N SER A 48 -12.90 2.86 9.28
CA SER A 48 -14.33 3.13 9.45
C SER A 48 -14.56 4.62 9.59
N ARG A 49 -15.68 5.13 9.06
CA ARG A 49 -16.11 6.53 9.25
C ARG A 49 -16.35 6.90 10.71
N LEU A 50 -16.49 5.90 11.58
CA LEU A 50 -16.66 6.08 13.02
C LEU A 50 -15.32 6.07 13.77
N SER A 51 -14.21 5.75 13.09
CA SER A 51 -12.88 5.79 13.67
C SER A 51 -12.41 7.23 13.87
N GLU A 52 -11.64 7.46 14.93
CA GLU A 52 -10.98 8.73 15.16
C GLU A 52 -9.86 9.00 14.14
N SER A 53 -9.27 7.95 13.56
CA SER A 53 -8.26 8.07 12.51
C SER A 53 -8.31 6.88 11.53
N PRO A 54 -9.19 6.92 10.53
CA PRO A 54 -9.32 5.85 9.53
C PRO A 54 -8.02 5.57 8.76
N SER A 55 -7.19 6.60 8.54
CA SER A 55 -5.92 6.43 7.83
C SER A 55 -4.88 5.69 8.68
N ALA A 56 -4.90 5.87 10.01
CA ALA A 56 -4.05 5.12 10.94
C ALA A 56 -4.50 3.65 11.03
N ASP A 57 -5.81 3.39 10.99
CA ASP A 57 -6.33 2.01 10.92
C ASP A 57 -5.88 1.31 9.64
N LEU A 58 -5.93 2.00 8.49
CA LEU A 58 -5.44 1.46 7.22
C LEU A 58 -3.93 1.19 7.27
N SER A 59 -3.14 2.11 7.83
CA SER A 59 -1.70 1.91 7.99
C SER A 59 -1.41 0.68 8.84
N ARG A 60 -2.11 0.54 9.97
CA ARG A 60 -1.96 -0.61 10.87
C ARG A 60 -2.35 -1.92 10.18
N LEU A 61 -3.43 -1.91 9.40
CA LEU A 61 -3.86 -3.08 8.64
C LEU A 61 -2.76 -3.56 7.66
N VAL A 62 -2.10 -2.62 6.97
CA VAL A 62 -1.01 -2.95 6.03
C VAL A 62 0.22 -3.44 6.78
N ASP A 63 0.55 -2.84 7.92
CA ASP A 63 1.67 -3.29 8.78
C ASP A 63 1.42 -4.71 9.29
N GLU A 64 0.24 -5.00 9.84
CA GLU A 64 -0.15 -6.32 10.31
C GLU A 64 -0.14 -7.36 9.16
N ALA A 65 -0.65 -7.00 7.98
CA ALA A 65 -0.58 -7.87 6.80
C ALA A 65 0.87 -8.15 6.37
N THR A 66 1.75 -7.15 6.44
CA THR A 66 3.17 -7.31 6.13
C THR A 66 3.85 -8.24 7.13
N GLU A 67 3.60 -8.06 8.43
CA GLU A 67 4.17 -8.88 9.51
C GLU A 67 3.71 -10.34 9.43
N ASN A 68 2.47 -10.59 8.99
CA ASN A 68 1.92 -11.93 8.80
C ASN A 68 2.32 -12.57 7.45
N GLY A 69 3.14 -11.89 6.62
CA GLY A 69 3.56 -12.40 5.32
C GLY A 69 2.44 -12.49 4.28
N VAL A 70 1.35 -11.75 4.51
CA VAL A 70 0.19 -11.65 3.62
C VAL A 70 0.56 -10.84 2.39
N ILE A 71 1.37 -9.80 2.53
CA ILE A 71 1.86 -9.03 1.39
C ILE A 71 3.14 -9.69 0.87
N ASN A 72 3.11 -10.14 -0.38
CA ASN A 72 4.30 -10.56 -1.12
C ASN A 72 4.79 -9.43 -2.02
N SER A 73 6.10 -9.32 -2.19
CA SER A 73 6.73 -8.30 -3.05
C SER A 73 8.15 -8.70 -3.38
N ASP A 74 8.81 -7.91 -4.22
CA ASP A 74 10.26 -7.94 -4.35
C ASP A 74 10.93 -7.72 -2.97
N GLU A 75 11.90 -8.57 -2.61
CA GLU A 75 12.60 -8.52 -1.33
C GLU A 75 13.44 -7.24 -1.14
N ARG A 76 13.74 -6.56 -2.24
CA ARG A 76 14.50 -5.30 -2.24
C ARG A 76 13.62 -4.10 -1.91
N LEU A 77 12.31 -4.27 -1.90
CA LEU A 77 11.33 -3.20 -1.72
C LEU A 77 10.56 -3.33 -0.40
N GLU A 78 10.13 -2.18 0.10
CA GLU A 78 9.17 -2.08 1.19
C GLU A 78 8.07 -1.08 0.83
N LEU A 79 6.88 -1.39 1.32
CA LEU A 79 5.70 -0.54 1.24
C LEU A 79 5.59 0.27 2.53
N GLN A 80 5.32 1.56 2.41
CA GLN A 80 5.07 2.44 3.55
C GLN A 80 3.82 3.27 3.29
N LEU A 81 2.98 3.43 4.32
CA LEU A 81 1.82 4.32 4.28
C LEU A 81 2.06 5.49 5.25
N CYS A 82 1.62 6.66 4.85
CA CYS A 82 1.44 7.79 5.76
C CYS A 82 -0.02 8.22 5.70
N GLY A 83 -0.71 8.11 6.83
CA GLY A 83 -2.06 8.63 6.96
C GLY A 83 -2.11 10.15 6.86
N ASP A 84 -3.19 10.66 6.28
CA ASP A 84 -3.46 12.08 6.13
C ASP A 84 -4.93 12.33 6.49
N GLU A 85 -5.16 13.01 7.61
CA GLU A 85 -6.50 13.29 8.11
C GLU A 85 -6.83 14.77 7.85
N ASP A 86 -7.90 15.02 7.09
CA ASP A 86 -8.46 16.37 6.90
C ASP A 86 -9.91 16.42 7.44
N ALA A 87 -10.41 17.63 7.67
CA ALA A 87 -11.73 17.88 8.24
C ALA A 87 -12.89 17.29 7.42
N ASP A 88 -12.69 17.14 6.10
CA ASP A 88 -13.72 16.67 5.16
C ASP A 88 -13.47 15.23 4.68
N SER A 89 -12.25 14.69 4.82
CA SER A 89 -11.89 13.34 4.34
C SER A 89 -10.63 12.79 5.00
N SER A 90 -10.59 11.47 5.16
CA SER A 90 -9.38 10.73 5.53
C SER A 90 -8.73 10.16 4.27
N GLY A 91 -7.42 10.29 4.15
CA GLY A 91 -6.64 9.79 3.03
C GLY A 91 -5.31 9.20 3.47
N PHE A 92 -4.52 8.77 2.50
CA PHE A 92 -3.20 8.19 2.73
C PHE A 92 -2.27 8.44 1.55
N TRP A 93 -0.99 8.56 1.86
CA TRP A 93 0.10 8.60 0.90
C TRP A 93 0.79 7.24 0.84
N VAL A 94 0.96 6.70 -0.36
CA VAL A 94 1.68 5.44 -0.59
C VAL A 94 3.10 5.70 -1.04
N PHE A 95 4.05 5.11 -0.34
CA PHE A 95 5.46 5.12 -0.70
C PHE A 95 5.98 3.71 -0.94
N VAL A 96 6.78 3.56 -1.98
CA VAL A 96 7.60 2.36 -2.21
C VAL A 96 9.05 2.77 -2.08
N ALA A 97 9.79 2.14 -1.17
CA ALA A 97 11.20 2.43 -0.94
C ALA A 97 12.05 1.18 -1.12
N ASN A 98 13.34 1.35 -1.38
CA ASN A 98 14.29 0.26 -1.18
C ASN A 98 14.37 -0.09 0.31
N ARG A 99 14.44 -1.39 0.60
CA ARG A 99 14.77 -1.85 1.96
C ARG A 99 16.16 -1.38 2.34
N ARG A 100 16.36 -1.04 3.61
CA ARG A 100 17.71 -0.73 4.10
C ARG A 100 18.59 -1.97 3.98
N GLY A 101 19.63 -1.86 3.16
CA GLY A 101 20.70 -2.85 3.09
C GLY A 101 21.54 -2.90 4.37
N LYS A 102 22.36 -3.96 4.50
CA LYS A 102 23.28 -4.15 5.64
C LYS A 102 24.31 -3.02 5.77
N ASP A 103 24.58 -2.30 4.69
CA ASP A 103 25.61 -1.26 4.61
C ASP A 103 25.07 0.15 4.90
N GLY A 104 23.85 0.27 5.45
CA GLY A 104 23.28 1.56 5.85
C GLY A 104 22.91 2.45 4.67
N GLU A 105 22.64 1.85 3.51
CA GLU A 105 22.19 2.56 2.33
C GLU A 105 20.95 3.41 2.64
N ARG A 106 20.93 4.63 2.11
CA ARG A 106 19.82 5.55 2.29
C ARG A 106 18.58 4.99 1.59
N GLN A 107 17.44 5.08 2.25
CA GLN A 107 16.16 4.79 1.62
C GLN A 107 15.75 5.92 0.68
N ILE A 108 15.34 5.54 -0.51
CA ILE A 108 14.84 6.42 -1.56
C ILE A 108 13.36 6.08 -1.74
N PRO A 109 12.45 6.79 -1.04
CA PRO A 109 11.03 6.57 -1.19
C PRO A 109 10.54 7.17 -2.52
N LEU A 110 9.75 6.40 -3.24
CA LEU A 110 9.00 6.82 -4.42
C LEU A 110 7.55 6.99 -4.00
N LEU A 111 6.99 8.17 -4.27
CA LEU A 111 5.60 8.47 -3.93
C LEU A 111 4.67 8.07 -5.08
N ALA A 112 3.71 7.21 -4.80
CA ALA A 112 2.67 6.82 -5.77
C ALA A 112 1.54 7.86 -5.88
N GLY A 113 1.39 8.69 -4.86
CA GLY A 113 0.38 9.74 -4.79
C GLY A 113 -0.43 9.63 -3.51
N TRP A 114 -1.46 10.47 -3.44
CA TRP A 114 -2.47 10.46 -2.38
C TRP A 114 -3.70 9.72 -2.87
N SER A 115 -4.34 8.97 -1.98
CA SER A 115 -5.66 8.40 -2.20
C SER A 115 -6.55 8.65 -0.98
N GLU A 116 -7.86 8.73 -1.22
CA GLU A 116 -8.87 8.77 -0.17
C GLU A 116 -9.02 7.37 0.44
N VAL A 117 -9.25 7.30 1.75
CA VAL A 117 -9.59 6.04 2.42
C VAL A 117 -10.99 5.61 1.96
N GLU A 118 -11.05 4.46 1.30
CA GLU A 118 -12.31 3.82 0.98
C GLU A 118 -12.82 3.04 2.18
N TYR A 119 -14.10 3.13 2.48
CA TYR A 119 -14.70 2.43 3.62
C TYR A 119 -15.36 1.13 3.15
N PRO A 120 -15.19 0.01 3.88
CA PRO A 120 -15.92 -1.21 3.60
C PRO A 120 -17.43 -0.98 3.51
N SER A 121 -18.08 -1.68 2.58
CA SER A 121 -19.54 -1.66 2.48
C SER A 121 -20.18 -2.22 3.74
N GLU A 122 -21.33 -1.65 4.13
CA GLU A 122 -22.07 -2.13 5.30
C GLU A 122 -22.43 -3.62 5.14
N GLY A 123 -22.07 -4.43 6.15
CA GLY A 123 -22.30 -5.88 6.15
C GLY A 123 -21.32 -6.70 5.30
N ALA A 124 -20.25 -6.11 4.76
CA ALA A 124 -19.18 -6.86 4.12
C ALA A 124 -18.54 -7.84 5.12
N ALA A 125 -18.23 -9.06 4.65
CA ALA A 125 -17.48 -10.01 5.44
C ALA A 125 -16.08 -9.45 5.72
N PHE A 126 -15.57 -9.58 6.94
CA PHE A 126 -14.26 -9.07 7.35
C PHE A 126 -13.15 -9.44 6.36
N ALA A 127 -13.07 -10.72 5.98
CA ALA A 127 -12.09 -11.20 5.01
C ALA A 127 -12.17 -10.49 3.66
N ALA A 128 -13.37 -10.26 3.14
CA ALA A 128 -13.54 -9.56 1.86
C ALA A 128 -13.14 -8.09 1.98
N ALA A 129 -13.60 -7.42 3.05
CA ALA A 129 -13.25 -6.03 3.30
C ALA A 129 -11.74 -5.82 3.49
N THR A 130 -11.07 -6.69 4.25
CA THR A 130 -9.62 -6.66 4.44
C THR A 130 -8.89 -6.82 3.11
N ARG A 131 -9.32 -7.79 2.29
CA ARG A 131 -8.73 -7.99 0.95
C ARG A 131 -8.89 -6.74 0.09
N ASP A 132 -10.09 -6.17 0.03
CA ASP A 132 -10.37 -4.98 -0.79
C ASP A 132 -9.46 -3.80 -0.37
N GLN A 133 -9.27 -3.57 0.94
CA GLN A 133 -8.38 -2.52 1.44
C GLN A 133 -6.92 -2.75 1.03
N LEU A 134 -6.43 -3.98 1.17
CA LEU A 134 -5.07 -4.33 0.77
C LEU A 134 -4.91 -4.16 -0.75
N GLU A 135 -5.83 -4.69 -1.56
CA GLU A 135 -5.78 -4.56 -3.02
C GLU A 135 -5.80 -3.10 -3.47
N HIS A 136 -6.60 -2.25 -2.82
CA HIS A 136 -6.62 -0.81 -3.07
C HIS A 136 -5.23 -0.21 -2.85
N VAL A 137 -4.61 -0.40 -1.68
CA VAL A 137 -3.26 0.11 -1.39
C VAL A 137 -2.22 -0.43 -2.37
N LEU A 138 -2.23 -1.74 -2.63
CA LEU A 138 -1.25 -2.40 -3.50
C LEU A 138 -1.37 -1.92 -4.95
N SER A 139 -2.57 -1.57 -5.42
CA SER A 139 -2.76 -1.00 -6.76
C SER A 139 -2.01 0.32 -6.95
N TYR A 140 -2.02 1.20 -5.93
CA TYR A 140 -1.27 2.45 -5.94
C TYR A 140 0.24 2.17 -5.87
N ALA A 141 0.68 1.28 -5.00
CA ALA A 141 2.09 0.89 -4.91
C ALA A 141 2.63 0.36 -6.26
N ASN A 142 1.85 -0.48 -6.94
CA ASN A 142 2.23 -1.06 -8.23
C ASN A 142 2.16 -0.07 -9.40
N SER A 143 1.43 1.03 -9.28
CA SER A 143 1.30 2.05 -10.34
C SER A 143 2.62 2.77 -10.66
N ILE A 144 3.56 2.79 -9.71
CA ILE A 144 4.88 3.44 -9.86
C ILE A 144 6.03 2.46 -10.12
N LEU A 145 5.74 1.16 -10.14
CA LEU A 145 6.73 0.14 -10.47
C LEU A 145 6.83 -0.05 -11.99
N PRO A 146 8.00 -0.49 -12.49
CA PRO A 146 8.17 -0.79 -13.90
C PRO A 146 7.20 -1.91 -14.28
N GLN A 147 6.39 -1.64 -15.30
CA GLN A 147 5.48 -2.63 -15.85
C GLN A 147 6.29 -3.62 -16.69
N ALA A 148 6.01 -4.92 -16.53
CA ALA A 148 6.67 -6.00 -17.28
C ALA A 148 6.30 -5.99 -18.77
#